data_AF-A0A957GVN6-F1
#
_entry.id   AF-A0A957GVN6-F1
#
_cell.length_a   1.000
_cell.length_b   1.000
_cell.length_c   1.000
_cell.angle_alpha   90.00
_cell.angle_beta   90.00
_cell.angle_gamma   90.00
#
_symmetry.space_group_name_H-M   'P 1'
#
loop_
_entity.id
_entity.type
_entity.pdbx_description
1 polymer ?
#
loop_
_entity_poly.entity_id
_entity_poly.type
_entity_poly.pdbx_seq_one_letter_code
_entity_poly.pdbx_strand_id
1 'polypeptide(L)'
;MINIDQANQTAVSRIMAARPILKTVATARDVIPGMRDNLLLHAGPPITWERASGPMRGAIVGALIFEGLATDWESAEKLVTSGQIELEPCHQHA
;
A
#
# COMPACT_ATOMS: atom_id res chain seq x y z
N MET A 1 18.18 28.31 11.12
CA MET A 1 18.77 27.48 10.05
C MET A 1 18.93 26.07 10.60
N ILE A 2 18.51 25.04 9.88
CA ILE A 2 18.62 23.65 10.35
C ILE A 2 20.09 23.21 10.30
N ASN A 3 20.60 22.60 11.36
CA ASN A 3 21.91 21.95 11.35
C ASN A 3 21.78 20.55 10.73
N ILE A 4 22.26 20.40 9.50
CA ILE A 4 22.16 19.16 8.72
C ILE A 4 22.90 18.01 9.40
N ASP A 5 24.10 18.26 9.93
CA ASP A 5 24.92 17.22 10.56
C ASP A 5 24.23 16.66 11.80
N GLN A 6 23.66 17.54 12.61
CA GLN A 6 22.89 17.13 13.79
C GLN A 6 21.63 16.34 13.41
N ALA A 7 20.93 16.76 12.35
CA ALA A 7 19.75 16.06 11.86
C ALA A 7 20.10 14.66 11.34
N ASN A 8 21.19 14.54 10.56
CA ASN A 8 21.69 13.28 10.02
C ASN A 8 22.12 12.33 11.14
N GLN A 9 22.87 12.82 12.13
CA GLN A 9 23.29 12.03 13.28
C GLN A 9 22.09 11.45 14.02
N THR A 10 21.03 12.24 14.20
CA THR A 10 19.79 11.80 14.86
C THR A 10 19.09 10.72 14.04
N ALA A 11 18.95 10.91 12.73
CA ALA A 11 18.29 9.96 11.84
C ALA A 11 19.00 8.60 11.82
N VAL A 12 20.32 8.59 11.59
CA VAL A 12 21.12 7.36 11.57
C VAL A 12 21.11 6.66 12.92
N SER A 13 21.24 7.40 14.02
CA SER A 13 21.22 6.81 15.37
C SER A 13 19.90 6.07 15.64
N ARG A 14 18.76 6.64 15.23
CA ARG A 14 17.44 5.99 15.36
C ARG A 14 17.34 4.72 14.51
N ILE A 15 17.81 4.77 13.25
CA ILE A 15 17.80 3.60 12.35
C ILE A 15 18.66 2.47 12.94
N MET A 16 19.88 2.78 13.39
CA MET A 16 20.82 1.79 13.94
C MET A 16 20.37 1.20 15.28
N ALA A 17 19.65 1.98 16.09
CA ALA A 17 19.10 1.54 17.38
C ALA A 17 17.81 0.72 17.25
N ALA A 18 17.14 0.75 16.09
CA ALA A 18 15.89 0.02 15.89
C ALA A 18 16.06 -1.49 16.10
N ARG A 19 15.13 -2.10 16.83
CA ARG A 19 15.04 -3.56 17.03
C ARG A 19 13.60 -4.00 16.74
N PRO A 20 13.21 -4.17 15.46
CA PRO A 20 11.87 -4.62 15.11
C PRO A 20 11.63 -6.03 15.67
N ILE A 21 10.52 -6.21 16.40
CA ILE A 21 10.11 -7.50 16.98
C ILE A 21 8.74 -7.84 16.42
N LEU A 22 8.59 -9.03 15.82
CA LEU A 22 7.29 -9.53 15.39
C LEU A 22 6.38 -9.71 16.62
N LYS A 23 5.23 -9.03 16.62
CA LYS A 23 4.26 -9.10 17.71
C LYS A 23 3.00 -9.88 17.37
N THR A 24 2.58 -9.85 16.10
CA THR A 24 1.30 -10.44 15.69
C THR A 24 1.27 -10.72 14.19
N VAL A 25 0.29 -11.53 13.77
CA VAL A 25 -0.17 -11.69 12.38
C VAL A 25 -1.68 -11.52 12.41
N ALA A 26 -2.21 -10.60 11.61
CA ALA A 26 -3.62 -10.23 11.61
C ALA A 26 -4.04 -9.78 10.20
N THR A 27 -5.36 -9.73 9.98
CA THR A 27 -5.94 -9.19 8.74
C THR A 27 -5.62 -7.70 8.63
N ALA A 28 -5.27 -7.24 7.43
CA ALA A 28 -4.91 -5.84 7.16
C ALA A 28 -5.96 -4.85 7.68
N ARG A 29 -7.24 -5.17 7.50
CA ARG A 29 -8.37 -4.33 7.95
C ARG A 29 -8.38 -4.05 9.45
N ASP A 30 -7.84 -4.95 10.26
CA ASP A 30 -7.88 -4.85 11.71
C ASP A 30 -6.73 -4.03 12.29
N VAL A 31 -5.61 -3.92 11.55
CA VAL A 31 -4.34 -3.39 12.12
C VAL A 31 -3.68 -2.29 11.30
N ILE A 32 -4.00 -2.11 10.02
CA ILE A 32 -3.42 -1.05 9.18
C ILE A 32 -4.22 0.25 9.35
N PRO A 33 -3.59 1.35 9.80
CA PRO A 33 -4.26 2.64 9.93
C PRO A 33 -4.87 3.14 8.61
N GLY A 34 -6.13 3.57 8.68
CA GLY A 34 -6.84 4.12 7.52
C GLY A 34 -7.28 3.08 6.48
N MET A 35 -7.14 1.78 6.76
CA MET A 35 -7.62 0.73 5.85
C MET A 35 -9.15 0.77 5.71
N ARG A 36 -9.64 0.60 4.47
CA ARG A 36 -11.06 0.65 4.09
C ARG A 36 -11.41 -0.53 3.19
N ASP A 37 -12.70 -0.84 3.05
CA ASP A 37 -13.17 -1.98 2.23
C ASP A 37 -12.92 -1.72 0.73
N ASN A 38 -12.83 -0.45 0.38
CA ASN A 38 -12.65 0.02 -0.99
C ASN A 38 -11.21 0.45 -1.30
N LEU A 39 -10.23 0.02 -0.50
CA LEU A 39 -8.83 0.40 -0.62
C LEU A 39 -7.95 -0.81 -0.89
N LEU A 40 -7.10 -0.73 -1.93
CA LEU A 40 -6.00 -1.66 -2.16
C LEU A 40 -4.66 -0.93 -2.07
N LEU A 41 -3.75 -1.51 -1.29
CA LEU A 41 -2.42 -0.96 -1.13
C LEU A 41 -1.44 -1.54 -2.16
N HIS A 42 -0.54 -0.71 -2.66
CA HIS A 42 0.47 -1.12 -3.65
C HIS A 42 1.88 -0.62 -3.32
N ALA A 43 2.87 -1.20 -3.98
CA ALA A 43 4.27 -0.78 -3.86
C ALA A 43 4.56 0.50 -4.68
N GLY A 44 5.57 1.27 -4.27
CA GLY A 44 6.03 2.46 -4.99
C GLY A 44 5.26 3.74 -4.66
N PRO A 45 5.52 4.85 -5.38
CA PRO A 45 4.81 6.12 -5.22
C PRO A 45 3.39 6.05 -5.81
N PRO A 46 2.51 7.05 -5.57
CA PRO A 46 1.16 7.06 -6.11
C PRO A 46 1.14 6.81 -7.63
N ILE A 47 0.24 5.92 -8.06
CA ILE A 47 0.15 5.49 -9.45
C ILE A 47 -1.31 5.29 -9.86
N THR A 48 -1.64 5.65 -11.11
CA THR A 48 -2.96 5.36 -11.68
C THR A 48 -2.94 3.99 -12.35
N TRP A 49 -4.12 3.43 -12.59
CA TRP A 49 -4.28 2.16 -13.31
C TRP A 49 -3.55 2.16 -14.67
N GLU A 50 -3.69 3.22 -15.45
CA GLU A 50 -3.12 3.36 -16.80
C GLU A 50 -1.59 3.36 -16.80
N ARG A 51 -0.99 3.76 -15.67
CA ARG A 51 0.47 3.79 -15.49
C ARG A 51 1.00 2.53 -14.80
N ALA A 52 0.14 1.76 -14.15
CA ALA A 52 0.52 0.50 -13.53
C ALA A 52 1.04 -0.48 -14.60
N SER A 53 2.12 -1.21 -14.26
CA SER A 53 2.67 -2.24 -15.14
C SER A 53 1.71 -3.43 -15.26
N GLY A 54 1.86 -4.22 -16.32
CA GLY A 54 1.07 -5.45 -16.51
C GLY A 54 1.05 -6.37 -15.27
N PRO A 55 2.20 -6.66 -14.63
CA PRO A 55 2.22 -7.44 -13.39
C PRO A 55 1.47 -6.80 -12.22
N MET A 56 1.57 -5.48 -12.04
CA MET A 56 0.86 -4.78 -10.97
C MET A 56 -0.65 -4.82 -11.20
N ARG A 57 -1.11 -4.61 -12.44
CA ARG A 57 -2.53 -4.78 -12.81
C ARG A 57 -3.02 -6.20 -12.53
N GLY A 58 -2.22 -7.21 -12.89
CA GLY A 58 -2.54 -8.61 -12.60
C GLY A 58 -2.68 -8.89 -11.10
N ALA A 59 -1.81 -8.31 -10.27
CA ALA A 59 -1.92 -8.42 -8.82
C ALA A 59 -3.19 -7.75 -8.27
N ILE A 60 -3.51 -6.54 -8.75
CA ILE A 60 -4.73 -5.81 -8.35
C ILE A 60 -5.99 -6.62 -8.73
N VAL A 61 -6.06 -7.12 -9.97
CA VAL A 61 -7.18 -7.95 -10.44
C VAL A 61 -7.30 -9.22 -9.59
N GLY A 62 -6.18 -9.92 -9.39
CA GLY A 62 -6.17 -11.13 -8.56
C GLY A 62 -6.63 -10.87 -7.13
N ALA A 63 -6.21 -9.75 -6.52
CA ALA A 63 -6.65 -9.35 -5.19
C ALA A 63 -8.16 -9.07 -5.15
N LEU A 64 -8.71 -8.33 -6.11
CA LEU A 64 -10.14 -8.02 -6.16
C LEU A 64 -11.00 -9.27 -6.34
N ILE A 65 -10.52 -10.25 -7.10
CA ILE A 65 -11.21 -11.54 -7.25
C ILE A 65 -11.10 -12.36 -5.95
N PHE A 66 -9.93 -12.39 -5.32
CA PHE A 66 -9.73 -13.08 -4.04
C PHE A 66 -10.62 -12.53 -2.92
N GLU A 67 -10.75 -11.21 -2.83
CA GLU A 67 -11.63 -10.52 -1.89
C GLU A 67 -13.13 -10.61 -2.27
N GLY A 68 -13.45 -11.26 -3.40
CA GLY A 68 -14.83 -11.48 -3.86
C GLY A 68 -15.53 -10.23 -4.41
N LEU A 69 -14.77 -9.18 -4.76
CA LEU A 69 -15.30 -7.93 -5.30
C LEU A 69 -15.49 -7.99 -6.82
N ALA A 70 -14.76 -8.87 -7.50
CA ALA A 70 -14.83 -9.09 -8.95
C ALA A 70 -14.84 -10.58 -9.29
N THR A 71 -15.36 -10.93 -10.47
CA THR A 71 -15.40 -12.32 -10.96
C THR A 71 -14.40 -12.60 -12.07
N ASP A 72 -13.88 -11.54 -12.69
CA ASP A 72 -13.02 -11.60 -13.87
C ASP A 72 -12.20 -10.31 -14.00
N TRP A 73 -11.36 -10.27 -15.02
CA TRP A 73 -10.50 -9.12 -15.28
C TRP A 73 -11.30 -7.84 -15.57
N GLU A 74 -12.33 -7.94 -16.40
CA GLU A 74 -13.09 -6.77 -16.87
C GLU A 74 -13.86 -6.09 -15.72
N SER A 75 -14.51 -6.88 -14.87
CA SER A 75 -15.18 -6.39 -13.67
C SER A 75 -14.21 -5.75 -12.67
N ALA A 76 -13.03 -6.36 -12.45
CA ALA A 76 -12.00 -5.81 -11.58
C ALA A 76 -11.44 -4.48 -12.08
N GLU A 77 -11.09 -4.41 -13.38
CA GLU A 77 -10.59 -3.18 -14.00
C GLU A 77 -11.62 -2.06 -13.93
N LYS A 78 -12.91 -2.37 -14.14
CA LYS A 78 -14.00 -1.40 -14.02
C LYS A 78 -14.11 -0.82 -12.61
N LEU A 79 -13.91 -1.62 -11.57
CA LEU A 79 -13.94 -1.14 -10.17
C LEU A 79 -12.85 -0.11 -9.90
N VAL A 80 -11.62 -0.37 -10.36
CA VAL A 80 -10.50 0.56 -10.18
C VAL A 80 -10.69 1.82 -11.02
N THR A 81 -10.97 1.65 -12.31
CA THR A 81 -11.10 2.79 -13.26
C THR A 81 -12.32 3.67 -12.99
N SER A 82 -13.37 3.13 -12.35
CA SER A 82 -14.52 3.94 -11.89
C SER A 82 -14.30 4.65 -10.56
N GLY A 83 -13.16 4.41 -9.89
CA GLY A 83 -12.86 4.96 -8.57
C GLY A 83 -13.63 4.30 -7.42
N GLN A 84 -14.33 3.18 -7.67
CA GLN A 84 -14.93 2.39 -6.60
C GLN A 84 -13.86 1.68 -5.76
N ILE A 85 -12.70 1.39 -6.35
CA ILE A 85 -11.50 0.92 -5.64
C ILE A 85 -10.42 1.97 -5.75
N GLU A 86 -9.91 2.39 -4.60
CA GLU A 86 -8.79 3.31 -4.48
C GLU A 86 -7.47 2.54 -4.37
N LEU A 87 -6.42 3.10 -4.98
CA LEU A 87 -5.07 2.56 -4.96
C LEU A 87 -4.16 3.54 -4.22
N GLU A 88 -3.58 3.11 -3.10
CA GLU A 88 -2.66 3.94 -2.32
C GLU A 88 -1.33 3.22 -2.02
N PRO A 89 -0.20 3.93 -1.96
CA PRO A 89 1.08 3.34 -1.56
C PRO A 89 1.09 2.77 -0.14
N CYS A 90 1.63 1.57 0.06
CA CYS A 90 1.75 0.98 1.41
C CYS A 90 2.47 1.90 2.42
N HIS A 91 3.45 2.70 1.96
CA HIS A 91 4.29 3.56 2.83
C HIS A 91 3.55 4.78 3.39
N GLN A 92 2.29 5.01 2.98
CA GLN A 92 1.43 6.07 3.53
C GLN A 92 0.55 5.56 4.70
N HIS A 93 0.59 4.27 5.03
CA HIS A 93 -0.29 3.60 6.01
C HIS A 93 0.48 2.80 7.08
N ALA A 94 1.68 3.26 7.45
CA ALA A 94 2.58 2.58 8.41
C ALA A 94 2.88 3.43 9.64
#